data_AF-A0A293LSV5-F1
#
_entry.id   AF-A0A293LSV5-F1
#
_cell.length_a   1.000
_cell.length_b   1.000
_cell.length_c   1.000
_cell.angle_alpha   90.00
_cell.angle_beta   90.00
_cell.angle_gamma   90.00
#
_symmetry.space_group_name_H-M   'P 1'
#
loop_
_entity.id
_entity.type
_entity.pdbx_description
1 polymer ?
#
loop_
_entity_poly.entity_id
_entity_poly.type
_entity_poly.pdbx_seq_one_letter_code
_entity_poly.pdbx_strand_id
1 'polypeptide(L)'
;MKKVMPFAQAMREKVEKCGIEALNTTLDFDEKEILEENQQYLLNTLELGAIELKYSEEAAEKIKEDCCPGQPYIVFDTVQSAHLRCINPQSCNGHFELLVPVLDGDTVEKVKSRMAKEHFPLSANGCNVTLLQYEDPLMGPRKLPVFDKPDAGKIVIPSEALFHIKQDVGDWEITTNGKRINIGSQIAYLVS
;
A
#
# COMPACT_ATOMS: atom_id res chain seq x y z
N MET A 1 -9.96 19.17 34.83
CA MET A 1 -8.95 19.15 35.92
C MET A 1 -8.24 17.81 36.14
N LYS A 2 -8.76 16.63 35.74
CA LYS A 2 -8.07 15.34 35.97
C LYS A 2 -6.78 15.12 35.14
N LYS A 3 -6.59 15.82 34.01
CA LYS A 3 -5.42 15.68 33.12
C LYS A 3 -4.21 16.56 33.51
N VAL A 4 -4.39 17.54 34.40
CA VAL A 4 -3.36 18.57 34.69
C VAL A 4 -2.19 18.02 35.50
N MET A 5 -2.46 17.21 36.54
CA MET A 5 -1.41 16.64 37.38
C MET A 5 -0.55 15.60 36.64
N PRO A 6 -1.14 14.65 35.86
CA PRO A 6 -0.34 13.76 35.00
C PRO A 6 0.52 14.53 33.99
N PHE A 7 -0.02 15.59 33.39
CA PHE A 7 0.74 16.44 32.47
C PHE A 7 1.93 17.10 33.16
N ALA A 8 1.72 17.71 34.34
CA ALA A 8 2.80 18.36 35.09
C ALA A 8 3.90 17.36 35.48
N GLN A 9 3.54 16.13 35.85
CA GLN A 9 4.50 15.07 36.12
C GLN A 9 5.30 14.69 34.86
N ALA A 10 4.62 14.44 33.74
CA ALA A 10 5.28 14.11 32.47
C ALA A 10 6.23 15.22 31.99
N MET A 11 5.86 16.49 32.19
CA MET A 11 6.73 17.63 31.89
C MET A 11 7.95 17.66 32.80
N ARG A 12 7.80 17.39 34.10
CA ARG A 12 8.94 17.32 35.01
C ARG A 12 9.92 16.23 34.59
N GLU A 13 9.42 15.05 34.24
CA GLU A 13 10.23 13.92 33.74
C GLU A 13 10.91 14.25 32.41
N LYS A 14 10.26 14.97 31.50
CA LYS A 14 10.88 15.45 30.25
C LYS A 14 11.99 16.48 30.52
N VAL A 15 11.78 17.42 31.44
CA VAL A 15 12.79 18.42 31.81
C VAL A 15 14.01 17.78 32.48
N GLU A 16 13.80 16.75 33.30
CA GLU A 16 14.90 15.98 33.90
C GLU A 16 15.76 15.25 32.84
N LYS A 17 15.17 14.84 31.70
CA LYS A 17 15.85 14.11 30.62
C LYS A 17 16.46 15.01 29.53
N CYS A 18 15.70 15.99 29.07
CA CYS A 18 16.01 16.82 27.91
C CYS A 18 16.35 18.27 28.28
N GLY A 19 16.32 18.61 29.57
CA GLY A 19 16.61 19.97 30.05
C GLY A 19 15.46 20.96 29.84
N ILE A 20 15.79 22.24 29.94
CA ILE A 20 14.81 23.34 29.89
C ILE A 20 14.13 23.45 28.51
N GLU A 21 14.79 22.97 27.45
CA GLU A 21 14.26 22.94 26.08
C GLU A 21 12.95 22.14 25.98
N ALA A 22 12.70 21.19 26.89
CA ALA A 22 11.44 20.47 26.95
C ALA A 22 10.21 21.36 27.26
N LEU A 23 10.42 22.59 27.77
CA LEU A 23 9.36 23.58 28.02
C LEU A 23 9.06 24.46 26.79
N ASN A 24 9.78 24.28 25.69
CA ASN A 24 9.49 25.01 24.45
C ASN A 24 8.09 24.63 23.94
N THR A 25 7.34 25.63 23.50
CA THR A 25 5.98 25.46 22.97
C THR A 25 5.95 24.85 21.57
N THR A 26 7.06 24.95 20.86
CA THR A 26 7.26 24.45 19.50
C THR A 26 8.53 23.62 19.46
N LEU A 27 8.62 22.75 18.47
CA LEU A 27 9.85 22.00 18.19
C LEU A 27 10.76 22.81 17.27
N ASP A 28 12.05 22.49 17.33
CA ASP A 28 13.09 23.17 16.55
C ASP A 28 13.18 22.66 15.09
N PHE A 29 12.37 21.66 14.74
CA PHE A 29 12.32 21.03 13.42
C PHE A 29 10.88 20.76 13.00
N ASP A 30 10.67 20.56 11.70
CA ASP A 30 9.36 20.15 11.16
C ASP A 30 9.14 18.65 11.34
N GLU A 31 8.23 18.27 12.23
CA GLU A 31 7.92 16.87 12.51
C GLU A 31 7.37 16.13 11.30
N LYS A 32 6.54 16.80 10.51
CA LYS A 32 5.86 16.17 9.39
C LYS A 32 6.87 15.87 8.28
N GLU A 33 7.75 16.82 7.99
CA GLU A 33 8.83 16.65 7.00
C GLU A 33 9.72 15.46 7.35
N ILE A 34 10.17 15.35 8.60
CA ILE A 34 11.01 14.22 9.05
C ILE A 34 10.26 12.88 8.92
N LEU A 35 8.97 12.84 9.24
CA LEU A 35 8.17 11.62 9.11
C LEU A 35 7.95 11.23 7.63
N GLU A 36 7.78 12.21 6.75
CA GLU A 36 7.67 11.99 5.29
C GLU A 36 8.98 11.46 4.70
N GLU A 37 10.13 12.03 5.08
CA GLU A 37 11.45 11.56 4.65
C GLU A 37 11.71 10.10 5.05
N ASN A 38 11.25 9.69 6.24
CA ASN A 38 11.47 8.35 6.78
C ASN A 38 10.30 7.39 6.55
N GLN A 39 9.27 7.80 5.80
CA GLN A 39 8.03 7.04 5.62
C GLN A 39 8.28 5.64 5.03
N GLN A 40 9.18 5.53 4.05
CA GLN A 40 9.50 4.25 3.42
C GLN A 40 10.17 3.26 4.39
N TYR A 41 11.02 3.76 5.28
CA TYR A 41 11.64 2.95 6.33
C TYR A 41 10.58 2.44 7.33
N LEU A 42 9.66 3.32 7.76
CA LEU A 42 8.58 2.95 8.67
C LEU A 42 7.65 1.90 8.06
N LEU A 43 7.25 2.09 6.79
CA LEU A 43 6.42 1.13 6.05
C LEU A 43 7.05 -0.26 6.00
N ASN A 44 8.36 -0.33 5.76
CA ASN A 44 9.07 -1.60 5.65
C ASN A 44 9.33 -2.26 7.01
N THR A 45 9.69 -1.46 8.03
CA THR A 45 10.02 -1.98 9.37
C THR A 45 8.79 -2.43 10.14
N LEU A 46 7.68 -1.72 9.99
CA LEU A 46 6.40 -2.04 10.64
C LEU A 46 5.50 -2.94 9.78
N GLU A 47 5.97 -3.33 8.59
CA GLU A 47 5.24 -4.18 7.63
C GLU A 47 3.83 -3.64 7.30
N LEU A 48 3.69 -2.31 7.22
CA LEU A 48 2.43 -1.64 6.95
C LEU A 48 2.18 -1.51 5.44
N GLY A 49 0.90 -1.58 5.04
CA GLY A 49 0.50 -1.41 3.65
C GLY A 49 0.54 0.04 3.17
N ALA A 50 0.13 0.98 4.04
CA ALA A 50 0.16 2.42 3.79
C ALA A 50 0.29 3.17 5.12
N ILE A 51 0.87 4.37 5.07
CA ILE A 51 0.92 5.32 6.18
C ILE A 51 0.38 6.64 5.63
N GLU A 52 -0.61 7.21 6.30
CA GLU A 52 -1.18 8.51 5.97
C GLU A 52 -0.82 9.49 7.09
N LEU A 53 -0.07 10.53 6.75
CA LEU A 53 0.35 11.57 7.68
C LEU A 53 -0.60 12.77 7.55
N LYS A 54 -1.33 13.08 8.63
CA LYS A 54 -2.29 14.18 8.70
C LYS A 54 -1.90 15.17 9.79
N TYR A 55 -2.23 16.43 9.58
CA TYR A 55 -2.16 17.42 10.65
C TYR A 55 -3.27 17.17 11.68
N SER A 56 -3.00 17.54 12.94
CA SER A 56 -3.96 17.36 14.03
C SER A 56 -5.30 18.08 13.76
N GLU A 57 -5.29 19.17 12.98
CA GLU A 57 -6.48 19.90 12.55
C GLU A 57 -7.48 19.08 11.75
N GLU A 58 -7.04 18.03 11.06
CA GLU A 58 -7.89 17.14 10.26
C GLU A 58 -8.42 15.95 11.07
N ALA A 59 -7.94 15.76 12.30
CA ALA A 59 -8.27 14.62 13.13
C ALA A 59 -9.61 14.79 13.88
N ALA A 60 -10.12 13.68 14.42
CA ALA A 60 -11.28 13.71 15.31
C ALA A 60 -10.99 14.49 16.61
N GLU A 61 -12.02 15.07 17.25
CA GLU A 61 -11.88 15.91 18.45
C GLU A 61 -11.07 15.23 19.57
N LYS A 62 -11.26 13.93 19.77
CA LYS A 62 -10.49 13.15 20.77
C LYS A 62 -8.98 13.14 20.49
N ILE A 63 -8.60 13.02 19.22
CA ILE A 63 -7.20 13.01 18.80
C ILE A 63 -6.62 14.43 18.93
N LYS A 64 -7.40 15.46 18.59
CA LYS A 64 -7.00 16.86 18.75
C LYS A 64 -6.68 17.24 20.19
N GLU A 65 -7.44 16.71 21.16
CA GLU A 65 -7.21 17.02 22.58
C GLU A 65 -5.96 16.37 23.16
N ASP A 66 -5.57 15.18 22.68
CA ASP A 66 -4.48 14.40 23.25
C ASP A 66 -3.18 14.48 22.43
N CYS A 67 -3.24 14.86 21.15
CA CYS A 67 -2.07 15.00 20.28
C CYS A 67 -1.26 16.26 20.65
N CYS A 68 0.05 16.07 20.89
CA CYS A 68 0.97 17.13 21.28
C CYS A 68 2.25 17.06 20.41
N PRO A 69 2.93 18.19 20.15
CA PRO A 69 4.23 18.18 19.46
C PRO A 69 5.22 17.24 20.16
N GLY A 70 5.94 16.44 19.38
CA GLY A 70 6.89 15.43 19.83
C GLY A 70 6.26 14.10 20.23
N GLN A 71 4.92 14.02 20.20
CA GLN A 71 4.13 12.85 20.57
C GLN A 71 2.96 12.67 19.60
N PRO A 72 3.24 12.26 18.34
CA PRO A 72 2.20 12.05 17.35
C PRO A 72 1.27 10.90 17.77
N TYR A 73 0.00 11.01 17.39
CA TYR A 73 -1.02 10.00 17.64
C TYR A 73 -1.17 9.05 16.44
N ILE A 74 -1.14 7.74 16.68
CA ILE A 74 -1.22 6.72 15.62
C ILE A 74 -2.53 5.95 15.74
N VAL A 75 -3.23 5.80 14.61
CA VAL A 75 -4.43 4.95 14.49
C VAL A 75 -4.16 3.89 13.44
N PHE A 76 -4.40 2.63 13.79
CA PHE A 76 -4.35 1.52 12.85
C PHE A 76 -5.75 1.25 12.29
N ASP A 77 -5.83 1.14 10.97
CA ASP A 77 -7.05 0.78 10.26
C ASP A 77 -6.81 -0.44 9.38
N THR A 78 -7.85 -1.24 9.18
CA THR A 78 -7.81 -2.44 8.35
C THR A 78 -8.68 -2.22 7.12
N VAL A 79 -8.04 -2.12 5.96
CA VAL A 79 -8.75 -2.01 4.67
C VAL A 79 -9.13 -3.41 4.17
N GLN A 80 -10.27 -3.51 3.47
CA GLN A 80 -10.66 -4.77 2.81
C GLN A 80 -9.58 -5.21 1.82
N SER A 81 -9.16 -6.48 1.95
CA SER A 81 -8.21 -7.12 1.05
C SER A 81 -8.81 -8.41 0.50
N ALA A 82 -8.43 -8.74 -0.73
CA ALA A 82 -8.72 -10.03 -1.34
C ALA A 82 -7.49 -10.49 -2.13
N HIS A 83 -7.40 -11.79 -2.41
CA HIS A 83 -6.29 -12.32 -3.18
C HIS A 83 -6.58 -12.25 -4.67
N LEU A 84 -5.64 -11.70 -5.44
CA LEU A 84 -5.65 -11.68 -6.90
C LEU A 84 -4.69 -12.74 -7.43
N ARG A 85 -5.19 -13.58 -8.35
CA ARG A 85 -4.38 -14.62 -8.99
C ARG A 85 -3.64 -14.05 -10.19
N CYS A 86 -2.31 -14.00 -10.11
CA CYS A 86 -1.43 -13.47 -11.15
C CYS A 86 -0.68 -14.63 -11.81
N ILE A 87 -0.83 -14.80 -13.13
CA ILE A 87 -0.20 -15.90 -13.89
C ILE A 87 0.83 -15.35 -14.87
N ASN A 88 2.03 -15.90 -14.89
CA ASN A 88 3.03 -15.57 -15.88
C ASN A 88 3.05 -16.64 -17.01
N PRO A 89 2.71 -16.25 -18.24
CA PRO A 89 2.70 -17.13 -19.41
C PRO A 89 4.07 -17.30 -20.08
N GLN A 90 5.14 -16.65 -19.61
CA GLN A 90 6.44 -16.66 -20.29
C GLN A 90 7.07 -18.06 -20.26
N SER A 91 7.44 -18.56 -21.44
CA SER A 91 8.21 -19.79 -21.58
C SER A 91 9.58 -19.66 -20.93
N CYS A 92 10.07 -20.76 -20.35
CA CYS A 92 11.41 -20.84 -19.73
C CYS A 92 11.62 -19.83 -18.59
N ASN A 93 10.55 -19.31 -17.99
CA ASN A 93 10.59 -18.46 -16.81
C ASN A 93 10.15 -19.26 -15.57
N GLY A 94 10.89 -19.17 -14.47
CA GLY A 94 10.57 -19.83 -13.20
C GLY A 94 9.51 -19.09 -12.36
N HIS A 95 9.11 -17.89 -12.78
CA HIS A 95 7.98 -17.17 -12.22
C HIS A 95 6.70 -17.72 -12.87
N PHE A 96 5.91 -18.55 -12.17
CA PHE A 96 4.72 -19.20 -12.75
C PHE A 96 3.41 -18.53 -12.32
N GLU A 97 3.06 -18.62 -11.04
CA GLU A 97 1.81 -18.13 -10.50
C GLU A 97 2.07 -17.49 -9.14
N LEU A 98 1.41 -16.37 -8.88
CA LEU A 98 1.46 -15.66 -7.62
C LEU A 98 0.04 -15.34 -7.16
N LEU A 99 -0.21 -15.59 -5.88
CA LEU A 99 -1.44 -15.18 -5.23
C LEU A 99 -1.13 -13.94 -4.38
N VAL A 100 -1.57 -12.78 -4.83
CA VAL A 100 -1.15 -11.49 -4.25
C VAL A 100 -2.32 -10.89 -3.49
N PRO A 101 -2.19 -10.54 -2.21
CA PRO A 101 -3.23 -9.79 -1.52
C PRO A 101 -3.30 -8.39 -2.13
N VAL A 102 -4.46 -7.94 -2.59
CA VAL A 102 -4.69 -6.59 -3.13
C VAL A 102 -5.74 -5.91 -2.26
N LEU A 103 -5.53 -4.63 -1.94
CA LEU A 103 -6.47 -3.83 -1.16
C LEU A 103 -7.40 -3.06 -2.09
N ASP A 104 -8.60 -2.72 -1.61
CA ASP A 104 -9.49 -1.82 -2.34
C ASP A 104 -8.85 -0.43 -2.47
N GLY A 105 -8.78 0.10 -3.69
CA GLY A 105 -8.12 1.36 -4.02
C GLY A 105 -6.60 1.26 -4.21
N ASP A 106 -6.02 0.05 -4.29
CA ASP A 106 -4.59 -0.10 -4.56
C ASP A 106 -4.21 0.39 -5.96
N THR A 107 -3.03 0.99 -6.07
CA THR A 107 -2.39 1.31 -7.36
C THR A 107 -1.57 0.12 -7.88
N VAL A 108 -1.32 0.09 -9.18
CA VAL A 108 -0.46 -0.91 -9.82
C VAL A 108 0.92 -1.01 -9.15
N GLU A 109 1.51 0.12 -8.75
CA GLU A 109 2.80 0.16 -8.07
C GLU A 109 2.77 -0.56 -6.73
N LYS A 110 1.73 -0.32 -5.90
CA LYS A 110 1.56 -1.00 -4.61
C LYS A 110 1.42 -2.51 -4.80
N VAL A 111 0.66 -2.94 -5.82
CA VAL A 111 0.53 -4.37 -6.16
C VAL A 111 1.87 -4.97 -6.56
N LYS A 112 2.66 -4.29 -7.42
CA LYS A 112 4.01 -4.74 -7.81
C LYS A 112 4.96 -4.81 -6.62
N SER A 113 4.95 -3.81 -5.74
CA SER A 113 5.77 -3.82 -4.52
C SER A 113 5.40 -5.00 -3.62
N ARG A 114 4.11 -5.32 -3.51
CA ARG A 114 3.65 -6.47 -2.72
C ARG A 114 4.01 -7.81 -3.38
N MET A 115 3.92 -7.91 -4.70
CA MET A 115 4.43 -9.06 -5.46
C MET A 115 5.93 -9.31 -5.21
N ALA A 116 6.74 -8.24 -5.22
CA ALA A 116 8.17 -8.33 -4.97
C ALA A 116 8.48 -8.75 -3.52
N LYS A 117 7.67 -8.31 -2.54
CA LYS A 117 7.80 -8.71 -1.14
C LYS A 117 7.45 -10.19 -0.93
N GLU A 118 6.34 -10.66 -1.50
CA GLU A 118 5.89 -12.06 -1.38
C GLU A 118 6.81 -13.03 -2.13
N HIS A 119 7.29 -12.64 -3.32
CA HIS A 119 8.10 -13.50 -4.16
C HIS A 119 9.55 -13.00 -4.25
N PHE A 120 10.38 -13.46 -3.32
CA PHE A 120 11.79 -13.06 -3.17
C PHE A 120 12.59 -13.01 -4.49
N PRO A 121 12.51 -13.99 -5.42
CA PRO A 121 13.27 -13.91 -6.66
C PRO A 121 12.89 -12.75 -7.60
N LEU A 122 11.69 -12.15 -7.48
CA LEU A 122 11.35 -10.94 -8.24
C LEU A 122 12.11 -9.72 -7.68
N SER A 123 12.21 -9.62 -6.35
CA SER A 123 12.94 -8.56 -5.66
C SER A 123 14.44 -8.70 -5.83
N ALA A 124 15.00 -9.90 -5.64
CA ALA A 124 16.43 -10.16 -5.70
C ALA A 124 17.04 -9.86 -7.08
N ASN A 125 16.29 -10.14 -8.15
CA ASN A 125 16.76 -9.97 -9.53
C ASN A 125 16.46 -8.57 -10.10
N GLY A 126 15.79 -7.68 -9.33
CA GLY A 126 15.41 -6.35 -9.78
C GLY A 126 14.51 -6.35 -11.02
N CYS A 127 13.68 -7.40 -11.17
CA CYS A 127 12.89 -7.58 -12.37
C CYS A 127 11.80 -6.52 -12.53
N ASN A 128 11.57 -6.06 -13.76
CA ASN A 128 10.45 -5.19 -14.05
C ASN A 128 9.20 -6.04 -14.32
N VAL A 129 8.16 -5.82 -13.54
CA VAL A 129 6.89 -6.54 -13.64
C VAL A 129 5.89 -5.69 -14.41
N THR A 130 5.28 -6.25 -15.45
CA THR A 130 4.16 -5.63 -16.18
C THR A 130 2.88 -6.43 -15.92
N LEU A 131 1.82 -5.76 -15.47
CA LEU A 131 0.52 -6.41 -15.23
C LEU A 131 -0.37 -6.28 -16.47
N LEU A 132 -1.03 -7.36 -16.85
CA LEU A 132 -1.95 -7.39 -17.98
C LEU A 132 -3.29 -8.01 -17.59
N GLN A 133 -4.37 -7.36 -17.99
CA GLN A 133 -5.71 -7.93 -17.94
C GLN A 133 -5.99 -8.74 -19.21
N TYR A 134 -6.87 -9.74 -19.12
CA TYR A 134 -7.37 -10.41 -20.31
C TYR A 134 -8.38 -9.50 -21.05
N GLU A 135 -8.39 -9.53 -22.38
CA GLU A 135 -9.42 -8.84 -23.17
C GLU A 135 -10.83 -9.33 -22.81
N ASP A 136 -10.94 -10.63 -22.53
CA ASP A 136 -12.16 -11.29 -22.06
C ASP A 136 -11.90 -11.88 -20.66
N PRO A 137 -12.48 -11.30 -19.60
CA PRO A 137 -12.27 -11.73 -18.21
C PRO A 137 -12.66 -13.18 -17.91
N LEU A 138 -13.61 -13.75 -18.66
CA LEU A 138 -14.15 -15.09 -18.39
C LEU A 138 -13.49 -16.14 -19.27
N MET A 139 -13.39 -15.85 -20.57
CA MET A 139 -12.92 -16.81 -21.58
C MET A 139 -11.43 -16.67 -21.86
N GLY A 140 -10.84 -15.49 -21.69
CA GLY A 140 -9.40 -15.24 -21.85
C GLY A 140 -8.52 -16.18 -21.00
N PRO A 141 -8.76 -16.29 -19.69
CA PRO A 141 -8.19 -17.30 -18.80
C PRO A 141 -8.17 -18.74 -19.32
N ARG A 142 -9.18 -19.12 -20.11
CA ARG A 142 -9.43 -20.49 -20.57
C ARG A 142 -8.88 -20.74 -21.98
N LYS A 143 -8.38 -19.72 -22.65
CA LYS A 143 -7.73 -19.85 -23.96
C LYS A 143 -6.31 -20.38 -23.78
N LEU A 144 -5.92 -21.27 -24.70
CA LEU A 144 -4.56 -21.78 -24.73
C LEU A 144 -3.57 -20.62 -25.00
N PRO A 145 -2.52 -20.45 -24.18
CA PRO A 145 -1.47 -19.48 -24.47
C PRO A 145 -0.82 -19.76 -25.81
N VAL A 146 -0.59 -18.70 -26.59
CA VAL A 146 0.12 -18.80 -27.88
C VAL A 146 1.61 -18.86 -27.59
N PHE A 147 2.29 -19.87 -28.15
CA PHE A 147 3.73 -20.02 -28.05
C PHE A 147 4.47 -18.78 -28.56
N ASP A 148 5.51 -18.34 -27.85
CA ASP A 148 6.31 -17.12 -28.12
C ASP A 148 5.54 -15.78 -28.13
N LYS A 149 4.25 -15.76 -27.78
CA LYS A 149 3.45 -14.52 -27.72
C LYS A 149 2.69 -14.41 -26.40
N PRO A 150 3.39 -14.10 -25.30
CA PRO A 150 2.78 -14.02 -23.97
C PRO A 150 1.73 -12.90 -23.86
N ASP A 151 1.80 -11.87 -24.71
CA ASP A 151 0.89 -10.72 -24.74
C ASP A 151 -0.43 -10.96 -25.49
N ALA A 152 -0.54 -12.06 -26.23
CA ALA A 152 -1.70 -12.30 -27.09
C ALA A 152 -3.02 -12.39 -26.29
N GLY A 153 -4.01 -11.57 -26.66
CA GLY A 153 -5.33 -11.54 -26.02
C GLY A 153 -5.35 -10.85 -24.65
N LYS A 154 -4.37 -9.99 -24.37
CA LYS A 154 -4.20 -9.28 -23.10
C LYS A 154 -3.93 -7.79 -23.35
N ILE A 155 -4.34 -6.97 -22.39
CA ILE A 155 -4.19 -5.53 -22.41
C ILE A 155 -3.36 -5.15 -21.19
N VAL A 156 -2.34 -4.31 -21.39
CA VAL A 156 -1.52 -3.80 -20.28
C VAL A 156 -2.39 -2.92 -19.38
N ILE A 157 -2.31 -3.17 -18.07
CA ILE A 157 -2.96 -2.34 -17.07
C ILE A 157 -2.10 -1.08 -16.89
N PRO A 158 -2.66 0.12 -17.10
CA PRO A 158 -1.89 1.36 -16.99
C PRO A 158 -1.54 1.66 -15.52
N SER A 159 -0.45 2.38 -15.29
CA SER A 159 0.10 2.59 -13.95
C SER A 159 -0.84 3.38 -13.03
N GLU A 160 -1.64 4.28 -13.59
CA GLU A 160 -2.64 5.10 -12.88
C GLU A 160 -3.92 4.33 -12.50
N ALA A 161 -4.03 3.05 -12.88
CA ALA A 161 -5.22 2.28 -12.63
C ALA A 161 -5.37 1.88 -11.15
N LEU A 162 -6.61 1.93 -10.66
CA LEU A 162 -6.97 1.56 -9.29
C LEU A 162 -7.73 0.25 -9.25
N PHE A 163 -7.33 -0.67 -8.38
CA PHE A 163 -8.00 -1.94 -8.15
C PHE A 163 -9.17 -1.79 -7.18
N HIS A 164 -10.29 -2.43 -7.49
CA HIS A 164 -11.48 -2.46 -6.66
C HIS A 164 -11.99 -3.88 -6.46
N ILE A 165 -12.43 -4.18 -5.24
CA ILE A 165 -13.00 -5.48 -4.88
C ILE A 165 -14.51 -5.45 -5.18
N LYS A 166 -14.99 -6.40 -6.00
CA LYS A 166 -16.43 -6.59 -6.19
C LYS A 166 -16.98 -7.48 -5.08
N GLN A 167 -17.80 -6.90 -4.20
CA GLN A 167 -18.29 -7.53 -2.96
C GLN A 167 -19.10 -8.82 -3.18
N ASP A 168 -19.66 -9.06 -4.36
CA ASP A 168 -20.62 -10.16 -4.59
C ASP A 168 -20.01 -11.46 -5.14
N VAL A 169 -18.88 -11.41 -5.88
CA VAL A 169 -18.41 -12.55 -6.70
C VAL A 169 -16.94 -12.92 -6.47
N GLY A 170 -16.16 -12.06 -5.80
CA GLY A 170 -14.70 -12.22 -5.71
C GLY A 170 -13.99 -11.89 -7.04
N ASP A 171 -14.69 -11.21 -7.94
CA ASP A 171 -14.12 -10.61 -9.14
C ASP A 171 -13.47 -9.26 -8.81
N TRP A 172 -12.48 -8.89 -9.60
CA TRP A 172 -11.80 -7.62 -9.51
C TRP A 172 -12.29 -6.65 -10.57
N GLU A 173 -12.41 -5.38 -10.21
CA GLU A 173 -12.65 -4.28 -11.13
C GLU A 173 -11.45 -3.34 -11.12
N ILE A 174 -11.12 -2.76 -12.27
CA ILE A 174 -10.10 -1.73 -12.38
C ILE A 174 -10.74 -0.45 -12.87
N THR A 175 -10.42 0.67 -12.24
CA THR A 175 -10.80 2.00 -12.75
C THR A 175 -9.68 2.53 -13.65
N THR A 176 -9.97 2.73 -14.95
CA THR A 176 -9.08 3.35 -15.93
C THR A 176 -9.81 4.50 -16.62
N ASN A 177 -9.22 5.70 -16.62
CA ASN A 177 -9.81 6.90 -17.25
C ASN A 177 -11.28 7.15 -16.84
N GLY A 178 -11.60 6.90 -15.56
CA GLY A 178 -12.94 7.08 -14.98
C GLY A 178 -13.96 5.99 -15.33
N LYS A 179 -13.57 4.94 -16.08
CA LYS A 179 -14.43 3.78 -16.36
C LYS A 179 -13.98 2.58 -15.53
N ARG A 180 -14.95 1.89 -14.91
CA ARG A 180 -14.71 0.61 -14.23
C ARG A 180 -14.81 -0.53 -15.22
N ILE A 181 -13.77 -1.36 -15.28
CA ILE A 181 -13.67 -2.52 -16.16
C ILE A 181 -13.51 -3.74 -15.27
N ASN A 182 -14.35 -4.75 -15.47
CA ASN A 182 -14.18 -6.03 -14.77
C ASN A 182 -13.01 -6.79 -15.40
N ILE A 183 -12.06 -7.23 -14.58
CA ILE A 183 -10.88 -8.01 -14.99
C ILE A 183 -10.98 -9.48 -14.59
N GLY A 184 -12.05 -9.87 -13.87
CA GLY A 184 -12.29 -11.22 -13.38
C GLY A 184 -11.46 -11.54 -12.13
N SER A 185 -11.28 -12.83 -11.87
CA SER A 185 -10.55 -13.33 -10.71
C SER A 185 -9.04 -13.53 -10.92
N GLN A 186 -8.57 -13.40 -12.17
CA GLN A 186 -7.17 -13.62 -12.52
C GLN A 186 -6.65 -12.66 -13.58
N ILE A 187 -5.37 -12.30 -13.45
CA ILE A 187 -4.64 -11.47 -14.40
C ILE A 187 -3.36 -12.17 -14.83
N ALA A 188 -2.74 -11.67 -15.90
CA ALA A 188 -1.42 -12.10 -16.31
C ALA A 188 -0.36 -11.09 -15.84
N TYR A 189 0.87 -11.54 -15.61
CA TYR A 189 2.01 -10.65 -15.43
C TYR A 189 3.20 -11.13 -16.25
N LEU A 190 4.06 -10.20 -16.64
CA LEU A 190 5.31 -10.47 -17.35
C LEU A 190 6.48 -9.92 -16.58
N VAL A 191 7.59 -10.63 -16.68
CA VAL A 191 8.85 -10.30 -16.03
C VAL A 191 9.86 -10.00 -17.13
N SER A 192 10.49 -8.84 -17.07
CA SER A 192 11.59 -8.42 -17.96
C SER A 192 12.83 -8.02 -17.17
#